data_AF-A0A6A7APH6-F1
#
_entry.id   AF-A0A6A7APH6-F1
#
_cell.length_a   1.000
_cell.length_b   1.000
_cell.length_c   1.000
_cell.angle_alpha   90.00
_cell.angle_beta   90.00
_cell.angle_gamma   90.00
#
_symmetry.space_group_name_H-M   'P 1'
#
loop_
_entity.id
_entity.type
_entity.pdbx_description
1 polymer ?
#
loop_
_entity_poly.entity_id
_entity_poly.type
_entity_poly.pdbx_seq_one_letter_code
_entity_poly.pdbx_strand_id
1 'polypeptide(L)'
;MAALKSDPAPRDAKDPAPDSSPLARVMREFEELVRNFEAGLLHSLADHGDDASSPHTQVTVRSQACRLAITDLSNRYTPKYIRRSLNAAESAGKRLEEQLSNLSLDGSLHDEDDDLAGLHNGYFRLYSTELFDLLGQPAELRFGTLRFHRHRATTTTLDSADPSPHQHDPIQSPWINVELALNNSFYVADSMETLPYHTFRLPSAPSLQNRGILSRKPEDDGAFPAYDSWLLFTFLGNGCIKLEVPVEMCADVYGGALTGRENHEVLFWGFFVDDDDVA
;
A
#
# COMPACT_ATOMS: atom_id res chain seq x y z
N MET A 1 -33.99 -10.66 -49.71
CA MET A 1 -34.03 -9.55 -48.73
C MET A 1 -33.07 -9.87 -47.59
N ALA A 2 -31.84 -9.38 -47.68
CA ALA A 2 -30.91 -9.25 -46.58
C ALA A 2 -29.91 -8.16 -46.99
N ALA A 3 -29.99 -7.00 -46.34
CA ALA A 3 -29.19 -5.82 -46.66
C ALA A 3 -27.81 -5.95 -45.99
N LEU A 4 -26.75 -5.93 -46.80
CA LEU A 4 -25.36 -5.84 -46.34
C LEU A 4 -25.11 -4.42 -45.81
N LYS A 5 -24.89 -4.32 -44.51
CA LYS A 5 -24.57 -3.10 -43.78
C LYS A 5 -23.11 -2.75 -44.05
N SER A 6 -22.88 -1.60 -44.67
CA SER A 6 -21.54 -1.06 -44.97
C SER A 6 -20.89 -0.53 -43.69
N ASP A 7 -19.67 -0.97 -43.40
CA ASP A 7 -18.86 -0.45 -42.30
C ASP A 7 -18.44 1.01 -42.54
N PRO A 8 -18.55 1.90 -41.55
CA PRO A 8 -18.03 3.26 -41.67
C PRO A 8 -16.49 3.26 -41.55
N ALA A 9 -15.86 4.01 -42.45
CA ALA A 9 -14.42 4.20 -42.54
C ALA A 9 -13.78 4.69 -41.22
N PRO A 10 -12.52 4.31 -40.95
CA PRO A 10 -11.79 4.75 -39.77
C PRO A 10 -11.63 6.26 -39.79
N ARG A 11 -12.09 6.92 -38.72
CA ARG A 11 -11.84 8.34 -38.51
C ARG A 11 -10.36 8.54 -38.28
N ASP A 12 -9.71 9.28 -39.19
CA ASP A 12 -8.39 9.86 -39.01
C ASP A 12 -8.29 10.51 -37.62
N ALA A 13 -7.42 9.95 -36.80
CA ALA A 13 -7.01 10.55 -35.54
C ALA A 13 -6.22 11.82 -35.89
N LYS A 14 -6.87 12.96 -35.74
CA LYS A 14 -6.24 14.28 -35.86
C LYS A 14 -5.10 14.36 -34.84
N ASP A 15 -3.86 14.46 -35.31
CA ASP A 15 -2.67 14.61 -34.47
C ASP A 15 -2.87 15.74 -33.44
N PRO A 16 -2.59 15.49 -32.15
CA PRO A 16 -2.66 16.53 -31.13
C PRO A 16 -1.59 17.59 -31.40
N ALA A 17 -2.01 18.85 -31.40
CA ALA A 17 -1.12 20.00 -31.61
C ALA A 17 0.10 19.97 -30.66
N PRO A 18 1.31 20.35 -31.14
CA PRO A 18 2.58 20.21 -30.42
C PRO A 18 2.73 21.07 -29.14
N ASP A 19 1.74 21.91 -28.79
CA ASP A 19 1.82 22.90 -27.70
C ASP A 19 1.27 22.42 -26.34
N SER A 20 1.09 21.12 -26.12
CA SER A 20 0.38 20.63 -24.92
C SER A 20 1.10 19.51 -24.16
N SER A 21 2.43 19.54 -24.12
CA SER A 21 3.12 18.63 -23.19
C SER A 21 2.71 18.96 -21.73
N PRO A 22 2.42 17.95 -20.89
CA PRO A 22 2.06 18.18 -19.49
C PRO A 22 3.08 19.02 -18.73
N LEU A 23 4.37 18.86 -19.08
CA LEU A 23 5.47 19.64 -18.53
C LEU A 23 5.38 21.13 -18.93
N ALA A 24 5.10 21.44 -20.21
CA ALA A 24 4.95 22.83 -20.66
C ALA A 24 3.77 23.55 -19.97
N ARG A 25 2.72 22.81 -19.60
CA ARG A 25 1.62 23.36 -18.78
C ARG A 25 2.09 23.68 -17.35
N VAL A 26 2.79 22.76 -16.71
CA VAL A 26 3.29 22.95 -15.32
C VAL A 26 4.32 24.08 -15.27
N MET A 27 5.20 24.21 -16.27
CA MET A 27 6.17 25.29 -16.35
C MET A 27 5.53 26.67 -16.47
N ARG A 28 4.44 26.80 -17.24
CA ARG A 28 3.68 28.05 -17.33
C ARG A 28 3.03 28.42 -15.99
N GLU A 29 2.40 27.44 -15.34
CA GLU A 29 1.78 27.63 -14.01
C GLU A 29 2.82 28.02 -12.95
N PHE A 30 4.03 27.44 -13.02
CA PHE A 30 5.16 27.83 -12.17
C PHE A 30 5.55 29.29 -12.38
N GLU A 31 5.78 29.72 -13.62
CA GLU A 31 6.17 31.10 -13.92
C GLU A 31 5.09 32.11 -13.48
N GLU A 32 3.82 31.78 -13.66
CA GLU A 32 2.70 32.60 -13.18
C GLU A 32 2.69 32.72 -11.65
N LEU A 33 2.88 31.60 -10.93
CA LEU A 33 2.97 31.61 -9.47
C LEU A 33 4.15 32.43 -8.97
N VAL A 34 5.32 32.28 -9.59
CA VAL A 34 6.51 33.07 -9.24
C VAL A 34 6.22 34.56 -9.37
N ARG A 35 5.62 35.01 -10.49
CA ARG A 35 5.27 36.43 -10.67
C ARG A 35 4.30 36.93 -9.60
N ASN A 36 3.29 36.13 -9.26
CA ASN A 36 2.31 36.49 -8.23
C ASN A 36 2.95 36.60 -6.84
N PHE A 37 3.82 35.66 -6.47
CA PHE A 37 4.55 35.72 -5.21
C PHE A 37 5.59 36.83 -5.17
N GLU A 38 6.34 37.08 -6.26
CA GLU A 38 7.27 38.21 -6.37
C GLU A 38 6.53 39.54 -6.14
N ALA A 39 5.38 39.74 -6.79
CA ALA A 39 4.57 40.95 -6.61
C ALA A 39 4.09 41.12 -5.16
N GLY A 40 3.61 40.04 -4.52
CA GLY A 40 3.16 40.08 -3.13
C GLY A 40 4.29 40.34 -2.12
N LEU A 41 5.45 39.73 -2.32
CA LEU A 41 6.63 39.94 -1.46
C LEU A 41 7.18 41.36 -1.58
N LEU A 42 7.25 41.91 -2.79
CA LEU A 42 7.68 43.29 -3.00
C LEU A 42 6.72 44.30 -2.36
N HIS A 43 5.41 44.05 -2.43
CA HIS A 43 4.42 44.91 -1.78
C HIS A 43 4.60 44.90 -0.25
N SER A 44 4.80 43.72 0.35
CA SER A 44 5.06 43.59 1.78
C SER A 44 6.33 44.31 2.23
N LEU A 45 7.41 44.24 1.45
CA LEU A 45 8.67 44.94 1.76
C LEU A 45 8.52 46.47 1.66
N ALA A 46 7.78 46.97 0.68
CA ALA A 46 7.50 48.39 0.54
C ALA A 46 6.75 48.97 1.75
N ASP A 47 5.83 48.19 2.34
CA ASP A 47 5.09 48.58 3.54
C ASP A 47 5.96 48.63 4.81
N HIS A 48 7.08 47.89 4.83
CA HIS A 48 8.02 47.86 5.96
C HIS A 48 9.16 48.89 5.84
N GLY A 49 9.19 49.70 4.77
CA GLY A 49 10.18 50.75 4.57
C GLY A 49 11.57 50.25 4.15
N ASP A 50 11.70 48.98 3.77
CA ASP A 50 12.94 48.42 3.22
C ASP A 50 13.17 48.88 1.78
N ASP A 51 14.43 49.04 1.39
CA ASP A 51 14.80 49.42 0.02
C ASP A 51 14.56 48.25 -0.96
N ALA A 52 13.32 48.17 -1.44
CA ALA A 52 12.85 47.18 -2.41
C ALA A 52 13.57 47.27 -3.77
N SER A 53 14.34 48.33 -4.02
CA SER A 53 15.05 48.55 -5.28
C SER A 53 16.48 47.96 -5.29
N SER A 54 16.97 47.47 -4.15
CA SER A 54 18.31 46.88 -4.10
C SER A 54 18.39 45.58 -4.94
N PRO A 55 19.44 45.38 -5.75
CA PRO A 55 19.59 44.17 -6.57
C PRO A 55 19.70 42.89 -5.73
N HIS A 56 20.21 42.98 -4.49
CA HIS A 56 20.22 41.85 -3.55
C HIS A 56 18.81 41.50 -3.08
N THR A 57 17.97 42.50 -2.80
CA THR A 57 16.58 42.30 -2.39
C THR A 57 15.80 41.58 -3.50
N GLN A 58 15.98 41.98 -4.77
CA GLN A 58 15.30 41.33 -5.90
C GLN A 58 15.68 39.85 -6.07
N VAL A 59 16.97 39.50 -5.93
CA VAL A 59 17.43 38.10 -6.02
C VAL A 59 16.84 37.26 -4.88
N THR A 60 16.83 37.78 -3.66
CA THR A 60 16.24 37.10 -2.50
C THR A 60 14.74 36.92 -2.67
N VAL A 61 14.02 37.95 -3.11
CA VAL A 61 12.57 37.90 -3.37
C VAL A 61 12.24 36.85 -4.42
N ARG A 62 12.96 36.85 -5.55
CA ARG A 62 12.75 35.85 -6.61
C ARG A 62 13.02 34.44 -6.11
N SER A 63 14.10 34.23 -5.35
CA SER A 63 14.42 32.93 -4.76
C SER A 63 13.29 32.44 -3.83
N GLN A 64 12.78 33.33 -2.98
CA GLN A 64 11.69 33.03 -2.07
C GLN A 64 10.38 32.74 -2.82
N ALA A 65 10.05 33.54 -3.84
CA ALA A 65 8.89 33.34 -4.71
C ALA A 65 8.96 31.98 -5.44
N CYS A 66 10.12 31.60 -5.97
CA CYS A 66 10.36 30.28 -6.55
C CYS A 66 10.10 29.15 -5.53
N ARG A 67 10.60 29.28 -4.30
CA ARG A 67 10.37 28.28 -3.24
C ARG A 67 8.89 28.13 -2.90
N LEU A 68 8.16 29.25 -2.81
CA LEU A 68 6.71 29.26 -2.57
C LEU A 68 5.95 28.62 -3.73
N ALA A 69 6.30 28.97 -4.97
CA ALA A 69 5.70 28.38 -6.17
C ALA A 69 5.92 26.86 -6.26
N ILE A 70 7.13 26.37 -5.96
CA ILE A 70 7.41 24.92 -5.90
C ILE A 70 6.56 24.25 -4.82
N THR A 71 6.46 24.85 -3.64
CA THR A 71 5.66 24.29 -2.53
C THR A 71 4.19 24.20 -2.90
N ASP A 72 3.63 25.26 -3.50
CA ASP A 72 2.24 25.31 -3.90
C ASP A 72 1.92 24.34 -5.05
N LEU A 73 2.78 24.24 -6.07
CA LEU A 73 2.67 23.23 -7.12
C LEU A 73 2.76 21.82 -6.54
N SER A 74 3.70 21.57 -5.63
CA SER A 74 3.83 20.27 -4.97
C SER A 74 2.52 19.90 -4.26
N ASN A 75 1.94 20.82 -3.48
CA ASN A 75 0.69 20.57 -2.77
C ASN A 75 -0.48 20.29 -3.73
N ARG A 76 -0.56 20.96 -4.88
CA ARG A 76 -1.64 20.73 -5.87
C ARG A 76 -1.49 19.41 -6.62
N TYR A 77 -0.27 19.00 -6.95
CA TYR A 77 -0.03 17.89 -7.87
C TYR A 77 0.33 16.58 -7.17
N THR A 78 0.89 16.64 -5.96
CA THR A 78 1.28 15.45 -5.18
C THR A 78 0.09 14.51 -4.94
N PRO A 79 -1.08 14.96 -4.46
CA PRO A 79 -2.24 14.06 -4.27
C PRO A 79 -2.68 13.38 -5.58
N LYS A 80 -2.62 14.08 -6.72
CA LYS A 80 -2.98 13.52 -8.03
C LYS A 80 -1.99 12.44 -8.47
N TYR A 81 -0.69 12.67 -8.26
CA TYR A 81 0.34 11.70 -8.59
C TYR A 81 0.23 10.46 -7.70
N ILE A 82 0.08 10.68 -6.41
CA ILE A 82 -0.18 9.64 -5.42
C ILE A 82 -1.39 8.79 -5.84
N ARG A 83 -2.53 9.42 -6.11
CA ARG A 83 -3.75 8.71 -6.51
C ARG A 83 -3.54 7.85 -7.75
N ARG A 84 -2.79 8.35 -8.75
CA ARG A 84 -2.45 7.55 -9.94
C ARG A 84 -1.60 6.33 -9.60
N SER A 85 -0.60 6.48 -8.73
CA SER A 85 0.24 5.37 -8.28
C SER A 85 -0.58 4.33 -7.50
N LEU A 86 -1.47 4.77 -6.61
CA LEU A 86 -2.35 3.88 -5.86
C LEU A 86 -3.34 3.15 -6.78
N ASN A 87 -3.96 3.84 -7.72
CA ASN A 87 -4.85 3.22 -8.70
C ASN A 87 -4.11 2.18 -9.56
N ALA A 88 -2.85 2.45 -9.91
CA ALA A 88 -2.03 1.49 -10.65
C ALA A 88 -1.78 0.23 -9.81
N ALA A 89 -1.42 0.38 -8.53
CA ALA A 89 -1.24 -0.73 -7.60
C ALA A 89 -2.54 -1.55 -7.42
N GLU A 90 -3.66 -0.88 -7.14
CA GLU A 90 -4.98 -1.52 -7.04
C GLU A 90 -5.36 -2.26 -8.34
N SER A 91 -5.14 -1.64 -9.50
CA SER A 91 -5.44 -2.28 -10.79
C SER A 91 -4.58 -3.51 -11.06
N ALA A 92 -3.36 -3.57 -10.52
CA ALA A 92 -2.49 -4.73 -10.63
C ALA A 92 -3.00 -5.86 -9.72
N GLY A 93 -3.36 -5.55 -8.48
CA GLY A 93 -3.94 -6.51 -7.55
C GLY A 93 -5.26 -7.09 -8.06
N LYS A 94 -6.17 -6.25 -8.55
CA LYS A 94 -7.45 -6.68 -9.16
C LYS A 94 -7.25 -7.61 -10.36
N ARG A 95 -6.27 -7.32 -11.22
CA ARG A 95 -5.95 -8.20 -12.36
C ARG A 95 -5.47 -9.58 -11.91
N LEU A 96 -4.66 -9.66 -10.86
CA LEU A 96 -4.20 -10.94 -10.30
C LEU A 96 -5.35 -11.72 -9.65
N GLU A 97 -6.22 -11.02 -8.91
CA GLU A 97 -7.44 -11.61 -8.34
C GLU A 97 -8.37 -12.18 -9.43
N GLU A 98 -8.61 -11.42 -10.50
CA GLU A 98 -9.39 -11.87 -11.67
C GLU A 98 -8.73 -13.08 -12.36
N GLN A 99 -7.41 -13.05 -12.58
CA GLN A 99 -6.68 -14.19 -13.15
C GLN A 99 -6.83 -15.45 -12.32
N LEU A 100 -6.64 -15.35 -10.99
CA LEU A 100 -6.80 -16.48 -10.08
C LEU A 100 -8.25 -16.99 -10.05
N SER A 101 -9.24 -16.09 -10.16
CA SER A 101 -10.65 -16.48 -10.26
C SER A 101 -10.97 -17.27 -11.52
N ASN A 102 -10.38 -16.89 -12.66
CA ASN A 102 -10.55 -17.60 -13.92
C ASN A 102 -9.87 -18.98 -13.89
N LEU A 103 -8.65 -19.07 -13.34
CA LEU A 103 -7.95 -20.35 -13.19
C LEU A 103 -8.68 -21.32 -12.25
N SER A 104 -9.29 -20.80 -11.18
CA SER A 104 -10.11 -21.62 -10.28
C SER A 104 -11.37 -22.18 -10.95
N LEU A 105 -11.89 -21.53 -11.99
CA LEU A 105 -13.07 -21.99 -12.75
C LEU A 105 -12.72 -23.01 -13.83
N ASP A 106 -11.54 -22.88 -14.45
CA ASP A 106 -11.08 -23.74 -15.54
C ASP A 106 -10.48 -25.09 -15.06
N GLY A 107 -10.29 -25.27 -13.74
CA GLY A 107 -9.87 -26.55 -13.13
C GLY A 107 -8.46 -27.02 -13.51
N SER A 108 -7.71 -26.22 -14.27
CA SER A 108 -6.35 -26.51 -14.72
C SER A 108 -5.35 -25.83 -13.79
N LEU A 109 -5.18 -26.37 -12.58
CA LEU A 109 -4.03 -26.04 -11.74
C LEU A 109 -2.82 -26.76 -12.33
N HIS A 110 -2.08 -26.08 -13.22
CA HIS A 110 -0.71 -26.47 -13.46
C HIS A 110 0.06 -26.20 -12.16
N ASP A 111 0.53 -27.27 -11.51
CA ASP A 111 1.50 -27.25 -10.40
C ASP A 111 2.83 -26.67 -10.89
N GLU A 112 2.86 -25.40 -11.28
CA GLU A 112 4.11 -24.65 -11.26
C GLU A 112 4.30 -24.17 -9.83
N ASP A 113 5.44 -24.56 -9.25
CA ASP A 113 5.91 -24.32 -7.89
C ASP A 113 6.03 -22.82 -7.56
N ASP A 114 4.94 -22.06 -7.62
CA ASP A 114 4.86 -20.68 -7.12
C ASP A 114 4.70 -20.75 -5.59
N ASP A 115 5.73 -21.31 -4.97
CA ASP A 115 5.81 -21.65 -3.56
C ASP A 115 5.80 -20.35 -2.76
N LEU A 116 4.66 -20.03 -2.14
CA LEU A 116 4.54 -18.92 -1.17
C LEU A 116 5.47 -19.09 0.05
N ALA A 117 6.23 -20.19 0.11
CA ALA A 117 7.31 -20.42 1.06
C ALA A 117 8.38 -19.32 1.05
N GLY A 118 8.55 -18.58 -0.06
CA GLY A 118 9.48 -17.44 -0.17
C GLY A 118 9.07 -16.19 0.61
N LEU A 119 7.80 -16.07 1.04
CA LEU A 119 7.26 -14.84 1.66
C LEU A 119 7.85 -14.48 3.03
N HIS A 120 8.73 -15.31 3.57
CA HIS A 120 9.36 -15.09 4.89
C HIS A 120 10.65 -14.24 4.83
N ASN A 121 11.22 -14.05 3.64
CA ASN A 121 12.49 -13.34 3.43
C ASN A 121 12.26 -11.94 2.85
N GLY A 122 11.31 -11.19 3.41
CA GLY A 122 10.97 -9.86 2.90
C GLY A 122 9.78 -9.25 3.63
N TYR A 123 9.20 -8.23 3.02
CA TYR A 123 8.00 -7.57 3.51
C TYR A 123 7.09 -7.15 2.37
N PHE A 124 5.80 -7.06 2.63
CA PHE A 124 4.84 -6.45 1.73
C PHE A 124 4.73 -4.97 2.01
N ARG A 125 4.84 -4.15 0.96
CA ARG A 125 4.45 -2.74 1.02
C ARG A 125 2.97 -2.62 0.75
N LEU A 126 2.24 -1.97 1.66
CA LEU A 126 0.79 -1.86 1.61
C LEU A 126 0.34 -0.56 0.92
N TYR A 127 -0.68 -0.66 0.09
CA TYR A 127 -1.29 0.44 -0.65
C TYR A 127 -2.81 0.41 -0.50
N SER A 128 -3.44 1.54 -0.24
CA SER A 128 -4.90 1.63 -0.14
C SER A 128 -5.43 2.91 -0.79
N THR A 129 -6.18 2.76 -1.88
CA THR A 129 -6.95 3.85 -2.49
C THR A 129 -8.14 4.25 -1.63
N GLU A 130 -8.76 3.29 -0.95
CA GLU A 130 -9.85 3.51 -0.02
C GLU A 130 -9.40 4.37 1.16
N LEU A 131 -8.33 3.99 1.85
CA LEU A 131 -7.80 4.76 2.98
C LEU A 131 -7.36 6.17 2.55
N PHE A 132 -6.79 6.30 1.35
CA PHE A 132 -6.46 7.60 0.78
C PHE A 132 -7.68 8.52 0.68
N ASP A 133 -8.81 7.99 0.19
CA ASP A 133 -10.05 8.76 0.06
C ASP A 133 -10.66 9.06 1.43
N LEU A 134 -10.66 8.08 2.34
CA LEU A 134 -11.16 8.24 3.70
C LEU A 134 -10.40 9.32 4.49
N LEU A 135 -9.09 9.45 4.28
CA LEU A 135 -8.24 10.46 4.90
C LEU A 135 -8.27 11.83 4.20
N GLY A 136 -9.09 12.00 3.16
CA GLY A 136 -9.19 13.27 2.44
C GLY A 136 -7.98 13.56 1.53
N GLN A 137 -7.39 12.51 0.95
CA GLN A 137 -6.33 12.60 -0.06
C GLN A 137 -5.03 13.27 0.44
N PRO A 138 -4.42 12.76 1.53
CA PRO A 138 -3.23 13.36 2.13
C PRO A 138 -2.01 13.33 1.18
N ALA A 139 -1.15 14.35 1.28
CA ALA A 139 0.05 14.45 0.44
C ALA A 139 1.22 13.56 0.92
N GLU A 140 1.20 13.11 2.18
CA GLU A 140 2.21 12.22 2.75
C GLU A 140 1.59 10.84 2.97
N LEU A 141 2.19 9.81 2.35
CA LEU A 141 1.69 8.44 2.43
C LEU A 141 2.70 7.46 3.00
N ARG A 142 2.33 6.86 4.12
CA ARG A 142 2.94 5.67 4.71
C ARG A 142 1.81 4.80 5.23
N PHE A 143 1.24 3.98 4.33
CA PHE A 143 0.14 3.10 4.68
C PHE A 143 0.59 1.97 5.58
N GLY A 144 1.61 1.23 5.17
CA GLY A 144 2.21 0.27 6.05
C GLY A 144 3.10 -0.74 5.38
N THR A 145 3.62 -1.62 6.21
CA THR A 145 4.38 -2.81 5.82
C THR A 145 3.87 -4.03 6.57
N LEU A 146 3.98 -5.19 5.95
CA LEU A 146 3.56 -6.45 6.54
C LEU A 146 4.65 -7.50 6.35
N ARG A 147 4.96 -8.28 7.39
CA ARG A 147 5.95 -9.36 7.36
C ARG A 147 5.38 -10.63 7.96
N PHE A 148 5.75 -11.77 7.35
CA PHE A 148 5.39 -13.11 7.83
C PHE A 148 6.62 -13.82 8.37
N HIS A 149 6.56 -14.24 9.62
CA HIS A 149 7.61 -15.03 10.26
C HIS A 149 7.14 -16.46 10.42
N ARG A 150 7.94 -17.41 9.91
CA ARG A 150 7.69 -18.84 10.08
C ARG A 150 8.66 -19.41 11.09
N HIS A 151 8.12 -19.91 12.18
CA HIS A 151 8.92 -20.66 13.13
C HIS A 151 8.79 -22.14 12.79
N ARG A 152 9.91 -22.72 12.38
CA ARG A 152 10.02 -24.17 12.30
C ARG A 152 10.22 -24.66 13.72
N ALA A 153 9.38 -25.60 14.18
CA ALA A 153 9.65 -26.32 15.40
C ALA A 153 11.04 -26.94 15.26
N THR A 154 12.02 -26.37 15.95
CA THR A 154 13.36 -26.92 16.06
C THR A 154 13.20 -28.21 16.84
N THR A 155 13.08 -29.33 16.11
CA THR A 155 13.30 -30.65 16.68
C THR A 155 14.68 -30.62 17.32
N THR A 156 14.69 -30.43 18.63
CA THR A 156 15.88 -30.47 19.46
C THR A 156 16.30 -31.93 19.48
N THR A 157 17.06 -32.36 18.47
CA THR A 157 17.83 -33.59 18.55
C THR A 157 18.95 -33.34 19.55
N LEU A 158 18.60 -33.42 20.84
CA LEU A 158 19.57 -33.68 21.88
C LEU A 158 20.09 -35.09 21.66
N ASP A 159 21.41 -35.19 21.55
CA ASP A 159 22.20 -36.41 21.51
C ASP A 159 21.74 -37.45 22.54
N SER A 160 20.85 -38.34 22.13
CA SER A 160 20.55 -39.56 22.86
C SER A 160 20.28 -40.64 21.82
N ALA A 161 21.36 -41.36 21.53
CA ALA A 161 21.36 -42.56 20.73
C ALA A 161 20.42 -43.59 21.37
N ASP A 162 19.16 -43.65 20.94
CA ASP A 162 18.33 -44.84 21.08
C ASP A 162 17.26 -44.88 19.96
N PRO A 163 17.34 -45.83 19.01
CA PRO A 163 16.40 -45.91 17.89
C PRO A 163 15.15 -46.68 18.33
N SER A 164 14.17 -45.99 18.92
CA SER A 164 12.83 -46.54 19.12
C SER A 164 11.91 -46.16 17.94
N PRO A 165 11.43 -47.11 17.12
CA PRO A 165 10.79 -46.81 15.84
C PRO A 165 9.27 -46.64 15.93
N HIS A 166 8.70 -46.11 17.03
CA HIS A 166 7.23 -45.95 17.15
C HIS A 166 6.81 -44.77 18.05
N GLN A 167 7.20 -43.54 17.73
CA GLN A 167 6.45 -42.35 18.14
C GLN A 167 6.31 -41.44 16.92
N HIS A 168 5.14 -41.52 16.27
CA HIS A 168 4.68 -40.45 15.40
C HIS A 168 4.40 -39.25 16.31
N ASP A 169 5.42 -38.44 16.59
CA ASP A 169 5.18 -37.08 17.05
C ASP A 169 4.28 -36.41 16.00
N PRO A 170 3.13 -35.84 16.40
CA PRO A 170 2.30 -35.12 15.46
C PRO A 170 3.17 -33.98 14.93
N ILE A 171 3.44 -34.00 13.62
CA ILE A 171 4.14 -32.94 12.90
C ILE A 171 3.42 -31.64 13.27
N GLN A 172 3.96 -30.90 14.24
CA GLN A 172 3.39 -29.63 14.64
C GLN A 172 3.45 -28.75 13.40
N SER A 173 2.28 -28.32 12.94
CA SER A 173 2.21 -27.38 11.83
C SER A 173 3.02 -26.14 12.22
N PRO A 174 3.88 -25.62 11.33
CA PRO A 174 4.69 -24.45 11.66
C PRO A 174 3.76 -23.32 12.08
N TRP A 175 4.01 -22.74 13.25
CA TRP A 175 3.26 -21.56 13.68
C TRP A 175 3.80 -20.32 12.95
N ILE A 176 2.90 -19.40 12.66
CA ILE A 176 3.16 -18.19 11.89
C ILE A 176 2.89 -16.99 12.78
N ASN A 177 3.87 -16.09 12.79
CA ASN A 177 3.72 -14.77 13.37
C ASN A 177 3.63 -13.75 12.24
N VAL A 178 2.77 -12.77 12.41
CA VAL A 178 2.56 -11.68 11.47
C VAL A 178 2.89 -10.38 12.16
N GLU A 179 3.67 -9.55 11.49
CA GLU A 179 3.96 -8.19 11.92
C GLU A 179 3.35 -7.23 10.91
N LEU A 180 2.53 -6.30 11.39
CA LEU A 180 1.89 -5.26 10.60
C LEU A 180 2.27 -3.89 11.18
N ALA A 181 3.00 -3.10 10.41
CA ALA A 181 3.25 -1.70 10.75
C ALA A 181 2.30 -0.82 9.93
N LEU A 182 1.42 -0.08 10.59
CA LEU A 182 0.58 0.95 9.97
C LEU A 182 1.12 2.31 10.39
N ASN A 183 1.80 3.00 9.47
CA ASN A 183 2.55 4.22 9.74
C ASN A 183 3.48 4.11 10.97
N ASN A 184 3.09 4.68 12.11
CA ASN A 184 3.86 4.70 13.35
C ASN A 184 3.37 3.68 14.40
N SER A 185 2.32 2.91 14.11
CA SER A 185 1.79 1.88 15.01
C SER A 185 2.17 0.49 14.54
N PHE A 186 2.37 -0.40 15.50
CA PHE A 186 2.83 -1.77 15.25
C PHE A 186 1.87 -2.78 15.86
N TYR A 187 1.43 -3.72 15.04
CA TYR A 187 0.53 -4.79 15.39
C TYR A 187 1.21 -6.13 15.15
N VAL A 188 0.96 -7.07 16.06
CA VAL A 188 1.44 -8.45 15.97
C VAL A 188 0.26 -9.40 15.98
N ALA A 189 0.39 -10.53 15.31
CA ALA A 189 -0.58 -11.59 15.33
C ALA A 189 0.13 -12.95 15.38
N ASP A 190 -0.30 -13.85 16.26
CA ASP A 190 0.24 -15.19 16.40
C ASP A 190 -0.85 -16.23 16.11
N SER A 191 -0.58 -17.12 15.15
CA SER A 191 -1.49 -18.20 14.74
C SER A 191 -1.88 -19.16 15.88
N MET A 192 -1.10 -19.22 16.96
CA MET A 192 -1.40 -20.05 18.13
C MET A 192 -2.44 -19.38 19.04
N GLU A 193 -2.50 -18.05 19.06
CA GLU A 193 -3.44 -17.29 19.91
C GLU A 193 -4.87 -17.29 19.37
N THR A 194 -5.07 -17.68 18.12
CA THR A 194 -6.40 -17.81 17.50
C THR A 194 -7.05 -19.18 17.74
N LEU A 195 -6.33 -20.13 18.35
CA LEU A 195 -6.85 -21.46 18.66
C LEU A 195 -7.76 -21.45 19.90
N PRO A 196 -8.79 -22.32 19.96
CA PRO A 196 -9.16 -23.34 18.98
C PRO A 196 -10.06 -22.83 17.85
N TYR A 197 -10.41 -21.53 17.85
CA TYR A 197 -11.46 -20.98 16.99
C TYR A 197 -11.09 -20.98 15.51
N HIS A 198 -9.86 -20.59 15.19
CA HIS A 198 -9.38 -20.55 13.81
C HIS A 198 -7.90 -20.93 13.75
N THR A 199 -7.54 -21.80 12.81
CA THR A 199 -6.13 -22.11 12.54
C THR A 199 -5.65 -21.26 11.36
N PHE A 200 -4.84 -20.24 11.63
CA PHE A 200 -4.18 -19.51 10.56
C PHE A 200 -3.01 -20.34 9.99
N ARG A 201 -2.97 -20.51 8.67
CA ARG A 201 -1.87 -21.14 7.95
C ARG A 201 -1.59 -20.36 6.68
N LEU A 202 -0.32 -20.17 6.33
CA LEU A 202 0.05 -19.69 5.01
C LEU A 202 -0.31 -20.78 3.99
N PRO A 203 -1.08 -20.47 2.93
CA PRO A 203 -1.31 -21.44 1.88
C PRO A 203 0.00 -21.73 1.13
N SER A 204 0.15 -22.94 0.59
CA SER A 204 1.30 -23.31 -0.24
C SER A 204 1.22 -22.73 -1.65
N ALA A 205 0.00 -22.46 -2.12
CA ALA A 205 -0.30 -21.91 -3.44
C ALA A 205 -1.23 -20.69 -3.31
N PRO A 206 -1.34 -19.84 -4.35
CA PRO A 206 -2.30 -18.75 -4.39
C PRO A 206 -3.72 -19.24 -4.07
N SER A 207 -4.47 -18.44 -3.32
CA SER A 207 -5.80 -18.78 -2.84
C SER A 207 -6.69 -17.55 -2.67
N LEU A 208 -7.88 -17.61 -3.27
CA LEU A 208 -8.97 -16.66 -3.06
C LEU A 208 -9.69 -16.84 -1.72
N GLN A 209 -9.33 -17.86 -0.95
CA GLN A 209 -9.90 -18.07 0.37
C GLN A 209 -9.32 -17.05 1.36
N ASN A 210 -10.20 -16.25 1.97
CA ASN A 210 -9.82 -15.35 3.05
C ASN A 210 -9.35 -16.15 4.27
N ARG A 211 -8.21 -15.75 4.83
CA ARG A 211 -7.60 -16.36 6.02
C ARG A 211 -7.44 -15.31 7.10
N GLY A 212 -8.11 -15.52 8.22
CA GLY A 212 -8.10 -14.59 9.36
C GLY A 212 -7.05 -14.93 10.40
N ILE A 213 -6.41 -13.90 10.95
CA ILE A 213 -5.61 -13.98 12.17
C ILE A 213 -5.89 -12.76 13.06
N LEU A 214 -6.00 -12.98 14.37
CA LEU A 214 -6.32 -11.93 15.33
C LEU A 214 -5.06 -11.15 15.71
N SER A 215 -5.11 -9.83 15.61
CA SER A 215 -3.98 -8.96 15.87
C SER A 215 -4.14 -8.12 17.13
N ARG A 216 -3.02 -7.68 17.71
CA ARG A 216 -2.99 -6.79 18.87
C ARG A 216 -1.75 -5.92 18.86
N LYS A 217 -1.74 -4.89 19.69
CA LYS A 217 -0.57 -4.05 19.90
C LYS A 217 0.26 -4.58 21.08
N PRO A 218 1.57 -4.78 20.91
CA PRO A 218 2.43 -5.18 22.03
C PRO A 218 2.46 -4.15 23.17
N GLU A 219 2.22 -2.87 22.88
CA GLU A 219 2.21 -1.76 23.86
C GLU A 219 1.03 -1.83 24.84
N ASP A 220 -0.05 -2.54 24.51
CA ASP A 220 -1.24 -2.68 25.36
C ASP A 220 -1.12 -3.88 26.33
N ASP A 221 0.09 -4.11 26.87
CA ASP A 221 0.43 -5.26 27.74
C ASP A 221 0.05 -6.63 27.14
N GLY A 222 -0.01 -6.72 25.81
CA GLY A 222 -0.45 -7.93 25.08
C GLY A 222 -1.95 -8.21 25.14
N ALA A 223 -2.77 -7.25 25.60
CA ALA A 223 -4.22 -7.36 25.52
C ALA A 223 -4.71 -7.23 24.07
N PHE A 224 -5.78 -7.97 23.74
CA PHE A 224 -6.51 -7.73 22.50
C PHE A 224 -7.36 -6.45 22.61
N PRO A 225 -7.51 -5.69 21.52
CA PRO A 225 -8.35 -4.50 21.54
C PRO A 225 -9.83 -4.84 21.79
N ALA A 226 -10.61 -3.85 22.18
CA ALA A 226 -12.04 -4.01 22.45
C ALA A 226 -12.91 -4.13 21.18
N TYR A 227 -12.33 -3.80 20.02
CA TYR A 227 -12.93 -3.95 18.70
C TYR A 227 -12.45 -5.25 18.03
N ASP A 228 -13.11 -5.63 16.93
CA ASP A 228 -12.68 -6.76 16.14
C ASP A 228 -11.36 -6.45 15.40
N SER A 229 -10.27 -7.14 15.76
CA SER A 229 -8.93 -6.96 15.19
C SER A 229 -8.49 -8.10 14.25
N TRP A 230 -9.45 -8.82 13.65
CA TRP A 230 -9.17 -9.82 12.62
C TRP A 230 -8.57 -9.16 11.38
N LEU A 231 -7.37 -9.61 11.02
CA LEU A 231 -6.74 -9.32 9.73
C LEU A 231 -7.10 -10.42 8.75
N LEU A 232 -7.72 -10.08 7.62
CA LEU A 232 -8.13 -11.08 6.61
C LEU A 232 -7.22 -10.99 5.38
N PHE A 233 -6.58 -12.12 5.05
CA PHE A 233 -5.62 -12.22 3.96
C PHE A 233 -6.19 -13.02 2.80
N THR A 234 -6.03 -12.51 1.58
CA THR A 234 -6.16 -13.25 0.33
C THR A 234 -4.80 -13.29 -0.37
N PHE A 235 -4.32 -14.48 -0.73
CA PHE A 235 -3.00 -14.65 -1.33
C PHE A 235 -3.14 -14.79 -2.84
N LEU A 236 -2.71 -13.79 -3.61
CA LEU A 236 -3.00 -13.72 -5.04
C LEU A 236 -1.90 -14.32 -5.94
N GLY A 237 -0.78 -14.76 -5.34
CA GLY A 237 0.40 -15.24 -6.07
C GLY A 237 1.32 -14.13 -6.54
N ASN A 238 2.50 -14.48 -7.07
CA ASN A 238 3.50 -13.51 -7.55
C ASN A 238 3.89 -12.42 -6.54
N GLY A 239 3.95 -12.74 -5.24
CA GLY A 239 4.24 -11.75 -4.20
C GLY A 239 3.16 -10.67 -4.05
N CYS A 240 1.90 -10.93 -4.45
CA CYS A 240 0.79 -10.01 -4.21
C CYS A 240 -0.21 -10.57 -3.20
N ILE A 241 -0.68 -9.71 -2.31
CA ILE A 241 -1.73 -10.02 -1.33
C ILE A 241 -2.82 -8.95 -1.33
N LYS A 242 -4.01 -9.37 -0.95
CA LYS A 242 -5.10 -8.50 -0.54
C LYS A 242 -5.25 -8.65 0.98
N LEU A 243 -5.32 -7.53 1.69
CA LEU A 243 -5.44 -7.48 3.14
C LEU A 243 -6.60 -6.57 3.52
N GLU A 244 -7.58 -7.12 4.22
CA GLU A 244 -8.68 -6.37 4.82
C GLU A 244 -8.31 -6.09 6.28
N VAL A 245 -8.27 -4.80 6.65
CA VAL A 245 -7.91 -4.33 7.99
C VAL A 245 -9.11 -3.61 8.61
N PRO A 246 -9.52 -3.93 9.84
CA PRO A 246 -10.56 -3.19 10.55
C PRO A 246 -10.28 -1.68 10.57
N VAL A 247 -11.29 -0.87 10.27
CA VAL A 247 -11.13 0.58 10.21
C VAL A 247 -10.77 1.18 11.56
N GLU A 248 -11.13 0.51 12.66
CA GLU A 248 -10.75 0.87 14.03
C GLU A 248 -9.24 0.85 14.20
N MET A 249 -8.55 -0.17 13.66
CA MET A 249 -7.08 -0.21 13.65
C MET A 249 -6.49 0.95 12.82
N CYS A 250 -7.14 1.33 11.72
CA CYS A 250 -6.73 2.50 10.93
C CYS A 250 -7.01 3.82 11.68
N ALA A 251 -8.14 3.91 12.38
CA ALA A 251 -8.53 5.06 13.17
C ALA A 251 -7.59 5.27 14.36
N ASP A 252 -7.10 4.20 14.97
CA ASP A 252 -6.08 4.25 16.02
C ASP A 252 -4.77 4.90 15.55
N VAL A 253 -4.46 4.79 14.24
CA VAL A 253 -3.22 5.34 13.66
C VAL A 253 -3.42 6.74 13.08
N TYR A 254 -4.48 6.93 12.28
CA TYR A 254 -4.67 8.16 11.50
C TYR A 254 -5.74 9.08 12.10
N GLY A 255 -6.59 8.57 12.98
CA GLY A 255 -7.65 9.33 13.65
C GLY A 255 -8.65 10.00 12.70
N GLY A 256 -9.26 11.08 13.20
CA GLY A 256 -10.04 12.01 12.39
C GLY A 256 -11.24 11.37 11.70
N ALA A 257 -11.23 11.38 10.36
CA ALA A 257 -12.36 10.98 9.52
C ALA A 257 -12.71 9.47 9.58
N LEU A 258 -11.85 8.67 10.22
CA LEU A 258 -12.04 7.24 10.42
C LEU A 258 -12.80 6.90 11.71
N THR A 259 -12.79 7.80 12.70
CA THR A 259 -13.44 7.57 13.99
C THR A 259 -14.96 7.47 13.84
N GLY A 260 -15.57 6.47 14.49
CA GLY A 260 -17.03 6.25 14.47
C GLY A 260 -17.53 5.46 13.25
N ARG A 261 -16.63 4.86 12.45
CA ARG A 261 -16.98 3.98 11.32
C ARG A 261 -16.99 2.51 11.73
N GLU A 262 -17.65 2.16 12.82
CA GLU A 262 -17.58 0.80 13.37
C GLU A 262 -17.95 -0.29 12.34
N ASN A 263 -17.28 -1.44 12.41
CA ASN A 263 -17.53 -2.62 11.56
C ASN A 263 -17.34 -2.40 10.05
N HIS A 264 -16.43 -1.50 9.67
CA HIS A 264 -15.96 -1.39 8.29
C HIS A 264 -14.54 -1.92 8.17
N GLU A 265 -14.23 -2.52 7.04
CA GLU A 265 -12.89 -2.95 6.69
C GLU A 265 -12.31 -1.97 5.67
N VAL A 266 -11.01 -1.72 5.78
CA VAL A 266 -10.24 -0.94 4.83
C VAL A 266 -9.38 -1.91 4.01
N LEU A 267 -9.52 -1.83 2.69
CA LEU A 267 -8.79 -2.70 1.79
C LEU A 267 -7.38 -2.19 1.52
N PHE A 268 -6.40 -3.08 1.66
CA PHE A 268 -5.01 -2.87 1.27
C PHE A 268 -4.57 -3.90 0.24
N TRP A 269 -3.80 -3.43 -0.74
CA TRP A 269 -3.05 -4.24 -1.68
C TRP A 269 -1.59 -4.28 -1.22
N GLY A 270 -1.06 -5.47 -0.96
CA GLY A 270 0.32 -5.68 -0.60
C GLY A 270 1.13 -6.20 -1.78
N PHE A 271 2.30 -5.60 -2.01
CA PHE A 271 3.29 -6.09 -2.97
C PHE A 271 4.58 -6.43 -2.25
N PHE A 272 5.06 -7.64 -2.45
CA PHE A 272 6.24 -8.20 -1.81
C PHE A 272 7.50 -7.48 -2.28
N VAL A 273 8.39 -7.26 -1.33
CA VAL A 273 9.71 -6.68 -1.49
C VAL A 273 10.64 -7.62 -0.74
N ASP A 274 11.54 -8.28 -1.47
CA ASP A 274 12.57 -9.12 -0.89
C ASP A 274 13.45 -8.30 0.06
N ASP A 275 13.86 -8.90 1.17
CA ASP A 275 14.99 -8.38 1.93
C ASP A 275 16.21 -8.63 1.03
N ASP A 276 16.67 -7.61 0.29
CA ASP A 276 17.85 -7.72 -0.58
C ASP A 276 18.93 -8.54 0.14
N ASP A 277 19.32 -9.69 -0.42
CA ASP A 277 20.48 -10.43 0.07
C ASP A 277 21.66 -9.45 -0.02
N VAL A 278 22.06 -8.91 1.13
CA VAL A 278 23.34 -8.21 1.25
C VAL A 278 24.41 -9.26 1.00
N ALA A 279 24.72 -9.47 -0.28
CA ALA A 279 25.85 -10.25 -0.77
C ALA A 279 27.15 -9.46 -0.56
#